data_AF-A0A0L8BGE1-F1
#
_entry.id   AF-A0A0L8BGE1-F1
#
_cell.length_a   1.000
_cell.length_b   1.000
_cell.length_c   1.000
_cell.angle_alpha   90.00
_cell.angle_beta   90.00
_cell.angle_gamma   90.00
#
_symmetry.space_group_name_H-M   'P 1'
#
loop_
_entity.id
_entity.type
_entity.pdbx_description
1 polymer ?
#
loop_
_entity_poly.entity_id
_entity_poly.type
_entity_poly.pdbx_seq_one_letter_code
_entity_poly.pdbx_strand_id
1 'polypeptide(L)' 'MARTSLQTAPADLQLICANAAAGTAKVDSSKVLPTSSRQLDATSYSVDLDAGGRKFNCVVDASGSVKSVQPAA' A
#
# COMPACT_ATOMS: atom_id res chain seq x y z
N MET A 1 -26.52 8.54 3.42
CA MET A 1 -25.32 7.85 2.91
C MET A 1 -24.34 7.69 4.06
N ALA A 2 -24.37 6.55 4.76
CA ALA A 2 -23.34 6.26 5.75
C ALA A 2 -22.03 6.05 4.99
N ARG A 3 -21.20 7.09 4.94
CA ARG A 3 -19.80 6.96 4.58
C ARG A 3 -19.21 6.07 5.66
N THR A 4 -19.13 4.77 5.41
CA THR A 4 -18.21 3.92 6.15
C THR A 4 -16.86 4.61 5.99
N SER A 5 -16.39 5.27 7.04
CA SER A 5 -15.08 5.90 7.09
C SER A 5 -14.03 4.80 7.14
N LEU A 6 -13.99 3.92 6.13
CA LEU A 6 -12.77 3.20 5.83
C LEU A 6 -11.78 4.30 5.47
N GLN A 7 -10.96 4.71 6.44
CA GLN A 7 -9.89 5.66 6.20
C GLN A 7 -8.97 5.02 5.16
N THR A 8 -9.14 5.46 3.91
CA THR A 8 -8.20 5.22 2.84
C THR A 8 -6.86 5.81 3.25
N ALA A 9 -5.77 5.08 3.02
CA ALA A 9 -4.45 5.61 3.32
C ALA A 9 -4.24 6.92 2.51
N PRO A 10 -3.65 7.99 3.10
CA PRO A 10 -3.24 9.17 2.35
C PRO A 10 -2.41 8.79 1.13
N ALA A 11 -2.56 9.55 0.04
CA ALA A 11 -1.89 9.25 -1.23
C ALA A 11 -0.36 9.16 -1.09
N ASP A 12 0.23 9.93 -0.18
CA ASP A 12 1.66 9.87 0.14
C ASP A 12 2.08 8.49 0.70
N LEU A 13 1.32 7.95 1.66
CA LEU A 13 1.55 6.61 2.20
C LEU A 13 1.37 5.53 1.13
N GLN A 14 0.42 5.71 0.21
CA GLN A 14 0.25 4.79 -0.92
C GLN A 14 1.45 4.82 -1.86
N LEU A 15 2.03 6.00 -2.13
CA LEU A 15 3.22 6.16 -2.98
C LEU A 15 4.47 5.54 -2.35
N ILE A 16 4.65 5.73 -1.04
CA ILE A 16 5.72 5.10 -0.26
C ILE A 16 5.62 3.57 -0.38
N CYS A 17 4.42 3.02 -0.21
CA CYS A 17 4.17 1.60 -0.36
C CYS A 17 4.44 1.10 -1.79
N ALA A 18 4.03 1.85 -2.82
CA ALA A 18 4.31 1.52 -4.21
C ALA A 18 5.82 1.43 -4.49
N ASN A 19 6.61 2.38 -3.98
CA ASN A 19 8.08 2.37 -4.09
C ASN A 19 8.72 1.17 -3.38
N ALA A 20 8.25 0.82 -2.19
CA ALA A 20 8.76 -0.33 -1.44
C ALA A 20 8.45 -1.67 -2.14
N ALA A 21 7.24 -1.79 -2.71
CA ALA A 21 6.89 -2.95 -3.53
C ALA A 21 7.65 -3.01 -4.85
N ALA A 22 7.95 -1.88 -5.48
CA ALA A 22 8.76 -1.82 -6.69
C ALA A 22 10.15 -2.44 -6.47
N GLY A 23 10.82 -2.06 -5.37
CA GLY A 23 12.11 -2.63 -4.97
C GLY A 23 12.04 -4.13 -4.70
N THR A 24 10.97 -4.58 -4.03
CA THR A 24 10.76 -6.01 -3.71
C THR A 24 10.44 -6.84 -4.96
N ALA A 25 9.62 -6.30 -5.86
CA ALA A 25 9.22 -6.93 -7.10
C ALA A 25 10.28 -6.82 -8.21
N LYS A 26 11.31 -5.99 -8.03
CA LYS A 26 12.33 -5.63 -9.03
C LYS A 26 11.72 -5.10 -10.33
N VAL A 27 10.70 -4.26 -10.20
CA VAL A 27 10.07 -3.54 -11.31
C VAL A 27 10.20 -2.04 -11.10
N ASP A 28 10.05 -1.26 -12.16
CA ASP A 28 9.93 0.19 -12.03
C ASP A 28 8.72 0.57 -11.17
N SER A 29 8.89 1.55 -10.29
CA SER A 29 7.80 2.06 -9.46
C SER A 29 6.62 2.61 -10.28
N SER A 30 6.87 3.07 -11.50
CA SER A 30 5.83 3.46 -12.47
C SER A 30 4.95 2.30 -12.95
N LYS A 31 5.37 1.05 -12.73
CA LYS A 31 4.61 -0.17 -13.01
C LYS A 31 3.91 -0.73 -11.77
N VAL A 32 4.04 -0.07 -10.63
CA VAL A 32 3.35 -0.41 -9.39
C VAL A 32 2.14 0.49 -9.21
N LEU A 33 0.96 -0.11 -9.22
CA LEU A 33 -0.31 0.59 -9.09
C LEU A 33 -0.96 0.25 -7.73
N PRO A 34 -1.29 1.25 -6.89
CA PRO A 34 -2.19 1.05 -5.77
C PRO A 34 -3.56 0.61 -6.28
N THR A 35 -4.01 -0.55 -5.83
CA THR A 35 -5.30 -1.14 -6.21
C THR A 35 -6.36 -0.94 -5.15
N SER A 36 -5.96 -0.97 -3.88
CA SER A 36 -6.83 -0.73 -2.74
C SER A 36 -5.99 -0.23 -1.57
N SER A 37 -6.62 0.49 -0.64
CA SER A 37 -6.02 0.73 0.67
C SER A 37 -7.09 0.75 1.74
N ARG A 38 -6.69 0.35 2.94
CA ARG A 38 -7.55 0.32 4.11
C ARG A 38 -6.74 0.61 5.37
N GLN A 39 -7.36 1.26 6.33
CA GLN A 39 -6.81 1.35 7.68
C GLN A 39 -6.83 -0.04 8.34
N LEU A 40 -5.73 -0.40 8.99
CA LEU A 40 -5.63 -1.61 9.82
C LEU A 40 -5.89 -1.28 11.29
N ASP A 41 -5.32 -0.17 11.77
CA ASP A 41 -5.51 0.36 13.13
C ASP A 41 -5.36 1.89 13.17
N ALA A 42 -5.45 2.50 14.35
CA ALA A 42 -5.37 3.95 14.53
C ALA A 42 -4.09 4.60 13.95
N THR A 43 -3.02 3.82 13.79
CA THR A 43 -1.69 4.25 13.41
C THR A 43 -1.14 3.54 12.17
N SER A 44 -1.88 2.61 11.56
CA SER A 44 -1.37 1.83 10.43
C SER A 44 -2.42 1.57 9.34
N TYR A 45 -1.90 1.43 8.13
CA TYR A 45 -2.66 1.24 6.91
C TYR A 45 -2.07 0.08 6.11
N SER A 46 -2.94 -0.65 5.43
CA SER A 46 -2.61 -1.65 4.43
C SER A 46 -2.93 -1.10 3.06
N VAL A 47 -1.96 -1.18 2.15
CA VAL A 47 -2.07 -0.76 0.76
C VAL A 47 -1.83 -1.98 -0.10
N ASP A 48 -2.86 -2.39 -0.83
CA ASP A 48 -2.79 -3.46 -1.81
C ASP A 48 -2.30 -2.88 -3.14
N LEU A 49 -1.21 -3.43 -3.67
CA LEU A 49 -0.48 -2.95 -4.83
C LEU A 49 -0.43 -4.04 -5.91
N ASP A 50 -0.47 -3.63 -7.17
CA ASP A 50 -0.15 -4.49 -8.31
C ASP A 50 1.16 -4.04 -8.93
N ALA A 51 2.17 -4.91 -8.91
CA ALA A 51 3.47 -4.67 -9.52
C ALA A 51 3.60 -5.56 -10.77
N GLY A 52 3.13 -5.06 -11.91
CA GLY A 52 3.23 -5.76 -13.20
C GLY A 52 2.50 -7.11 -13.24
N GLY A 53 1.31 -7.19 -12.64
CA GLY A 53 0.48 -8.40 -12.57
C GLY A 53 0.68 -9.26 -11.31
N ARG A 54 1.62 -8.88 -10.44
CA ARG A 54 1.84 -9.53 -9.15
C ARG A 54 1.24 -8.68 -8.04
N LYS A 55 0.40 -9.28 -7.19
CA LYS A 55 -0.23 -8.57 -6.08
C LYS A 55 0.71 -8.52 -4.87
N PHE A 56 0.72 -7.40 -4.19
CA PHE A 56 1.46 -7.15 -2.97
C PHE A 56 0.56 -6.46 -1.95
N ASN A 57 0.80 -6.71 -0.68
CA ASN A 57 0.24 -5.96 0.42
C ASN A 57 1.39 -5.27 1.17
N CYS A 58 1.29 -3.96 1.30
CA CYS A 58 2.21 -3.13 2.04
C CYS A 58 1.54 -2.60 3.30
N VAL A 59 2.14 -2.84 4.46
CA VAL A 59 1.72 -2.24 5.73
C VAL A 59 2.61 -1.05 6.02
N VAL A 60 2.02 0.12 6.18
CA VAL A 60 2.70 1.39 6.45
C VAL A 60 2.05 2.08 7.64
N ASP A 61 2.84 2.68 8.50
CA ASP A 61 2.31 3.48 9.60
C ASP A 61 1.95 4.90 9.16
N ALA A 62 1.19 5.60 9.99
CA ALA A 62 0.76 6.98 9.77
C ALA A 62 1.94 7.98 9.71
N SER A 63 3.15 7.56 10.10
CA SER A 63 4.36 8.36 10.00
C SER A 63 5.13 8.16 8.69
N GLY A 64 4.67 7.27 7.80
CA GLY A 64 5.34 6.97 6.53
C GLY A 64 6.38 5.85 6.61
N SER A 65 6.46 5.12 7.73
CA SER A 65 7.38 3.98 7.83
C SER A 65 6.72 2.70 7.37
N VAL A 66 7.32 2.05 6.36
CA VAL A 66 6.87 0.75 5.86
C VAL A 66 7.23 -0.33 6.89
N LYS A 67 6.21 -0.96 7.47
CA LYS A 67 6.37 -2.07 8.43
C LYS A 67 6.64 -3.38 7.72
N SER A 68 5.95 -3.63 6.60
CA SER A 68 6.14 -4.83 5.81
C SER A 68 5.68 -4.64 4.37
N VAL A 69 6.30 -5.38 3.46
CA VAL A 69 5.82 -5.57 2.09
C VAL A 69 5.87 -7.06 1.80
N GLN A 70 4.71 -7.63 1.48
CA GLN A 70 4.58 -9.06 1.24
C GLN A 70 3.81 -9.29 -0.05
N PRO A 71 4.13 -10.33 -0.83
CA PRO A 71 3.26 -10.76 -1.92
C PRO A 71 1.87 -11.10 -1.37
N ALA A 72 0.83 -10.56 -1.99
CA ALA A 72 -0.55 -10.95 -1.74
C ALA A 72 -0.87 -12.10 -2.71
N ALA A 73 -1.29 -13.25 -2.17
CA ALA A 73 -1.61 -14.44 -2.95
C ALA A 73 -2.94 -14.29 -3.69
#